data_AF-A0A958NC78-F1
#
_entry.id   AF-A0A958NC78-F1
#
_cell.length_a   1.000
_cell.length_b   1.000
_cell.length_c   1.000
_cell.angle_alpha   90.00
_cell.angle_beta   90.00
_cell.angle_gamma   90.00
#
_symmetry.space_group_name_H-M   'P 1'
#
loop_
_entity.id
_entity.type
_entity.pdbx_description
1 polymer ?
#
loop_
_entity_poly.entity_id
_entity_poly.type
_entity_poly.pdbx_seq_one_letter_code
_entity_poly.pdbx_strand_id
1 'polypeptide(L)'
;TLVKAVRERQKAAKFLTHAVALGDFNTLQTDRPHPFLEVLLNQSLDGHLQNDVQWHYEQNTACKGKKGKSKTNLPQGTYFYRTNAEWNKFDRFFPSSSLVDGNGVEILINSFRVVTSPHSTDQVSLNYEFASPGKILIPNRFNENGKTDSEIGASDHFPIVVKLVVK
;
A
#
# COMPACT_ATOMS: atom_id res chain seq x y z
N THR A 1 -1.32 -17.85 15.64
CA THR A 1 -1.41 -16.58 14.90
C THR A 1 -0.25 -16.51 13.90
N LEU A 2 -0.40 -15.74 12.82
CA LEU A 2 0.67 -15.52 11.82
C LEU A 2 1.99 -15.11 12.49
N VAL A 3 1.90 -14.21 13.46
CA VAL A 3 3.04 -13.74 14.27
C VAL A 3 3.75 -14.90 14.97
N LYS A 4 3.01 -15.84 15.59
CA LYS A 4 3.59 -17.02 16.24
C LYS A 4 4.30 -17.94 15.24
N ALA A 5 3.70 -18.17 14.06
CA ALA A 5 4.30 -19.01 13.02
C ALA A 5 5.59 -18.40 12.42
N VAL A 6 5.62 -17.09 12.19
CA VAL A 6 6.82 -16.37 11.76
C VAL A 6 7.93 -16.48 12.82
N ARG A 7 7.59 -16.33 14.11
CA ARG A 7 8.54 -16.49 15.22
C ARG A 7 9.17 -17.86 15.30
N GLU A 8 8.35 -18.91 15.25
CA GLU A 8 8.84 -20.29 15.35
C GLU A 8 9.82 -20.60 14.22
N ARG A 9 9.54 -20.12 13.00
CA ARG A 9 10.45 -20.25 11.87
C ARG A 9 11.72 -19.41 12.01
N GLN A 10 11.62 -18.15 12.44
CA GLN A 10 12.80 -17.29 12.64
C GLN A 10 13.73 -17.83 13.74
N LYS A 11 13.17 -18.36 14.84
CA LYS A 11 13.94 -19.00 15.92
C LYS A 11 14.61 -20.30 15.47
N ALA A 12 13.90 -21.12 14.70
CA ALA A 12 14.45 -22.37 14.17
C ALA A 12 15.55 -22.14 13.10
N ALA A 13 15.44 -21.07 12.32
CA ALA A 13 16.29 -20.81 11.16
C ALA A 13 17.56 -19.99 11.45
N LYS A 14 17.87 -19.63 12.72
CA LYS A 14 19.03 -18.81 13.13
C LYS A 14 19.40 -17.76 12.07
N PHE A 15 18.64 -16.66 12.01
CA PHE A 15 18.97 -15.41 11.31
C PHE A 15 18.86 -15.34 9.77
N LEU A 16 18.44 -16.39 9.04
CA LEU A 16 18.36 -16.34 7.57
C LEU A 16 16.94 -16.17 6.99
N THR A 17 15.95 -15.71 7.76
CA THR A 17 14.58 -15.57 7.26
C THR A 17 14.08 -14.14 7.37
N HIS A 18 13.89 -13.52 6.22
CA HIS A 18 13.14 -12.28 6.06
C HIS A 18 11.65 -12.59 5.89
N ALA A 19 10.79 -11.75 6.46
CA ALA A 19 9.35 -11.88 6.32
C ALA A 19 8.75 -10.55 5.86
N VAL A 20 7.75 -10.62 5.00
CA VAL A 20 6.96 -9.46 4.60
C VAL A 20 5.50 -9.89 4.61
N ALA A 21 4.66 -9.17 5.34
CA ALA A 21 3.21 -9.26 5.13
C ALA A 21 2.81 -8.22 4.08
N LEU A 22 2.12 -8.67 3.04
CA LEU A 22 1.71 -7.83 1.92
C LEU A 22 0.35 -8.26 1.38
N GLY A 23 -0.35 -7.32 0.75
CA GLY A 23 -1.64 -7.55 0.10
C GLY A 23 -2.69 -6.54 0.55
N ASP A 24 -3.93 -6.81 0.14
CA ASP A 24 -5.12 -6.05 0.50
C ASP A 24 -5.60 -6.41 1.92
N PHE A 25 -5.47 -5.46 2.83
CA PHE A 25 -5.89 -5.62 4.22
C PHE A 25 -7.31 -5.11 4.50
N ASN A 26 -8.01 -4.50 3.53
CA ASN A 26 -9.36 -3.93 3.68
C ASN A 26 -9.57 -3.13 4.98
N THR A 27 -8.54 -2.41 5.42
CA THR A 27 -8.55 -1.67 6.69
C THR A 27 -8.68 -0.18 6.41
N LEU A 28 -9.74 0.44 6.92
CA LEU A 28 -9.94 1.87 6.90
C LEU A 28 -9.21 2.53 8.08
N GLN A 29 -8.76 3.77 7.89
CA GLN A 29 -8.12 4.54 8.97
C GLN A 29 -9.05 4.78 10.18
N THR A 30 -10.36 4.72 9.93
CA THR A 30 -11.43 4.89 10.91
C THR A 30 -11.80 3.63 11.67
N ASP A 31 -11.28 2.45 11.28
CA ASP A 31 -11.64 1.18 11.94
C ASP A 31 -11.21 1.15 13.40
N ARG A 32 -12.06 0.60 14.28
CA ARG A 32 -11.81 0.49 15.72
C ARG A 32 -12.27 -0.89 16.24
N PRO A 33 -11.44 -1.64 17.00
CA PRO A 33 -10.01 -1.40 17.22
C PRO A 33 -9.25 -1.40 15.89
N HIS A 34 -8.28 -0.49 15.73
CA HIS A 34 -7.56 -0.35 14.47
C HIS A 34 -6.61 -1.55 14.25
N PRO A 35 -6.83 -2.41 13.23
CA PRO A 35 -6.06 -3.66 13.05
C PRO A 35 -4.55 -3.46 13.01
N PHE A 36 -4.08 -2.39 12.36
CA PHE A 36 -2.65 -2.07 12.36
C PHE A 36 -2.14 -1.53 13.68
N LEU A 37 -2.69 -0.41 14.18
CA LEU A 37 -2.15 0.28 15.35
C LEU A 37 -2.24 -0.55 16.62
N GLU A 38 -3.34 -1.30 16.78
CA GLU A 38 -3.64 -2.01 18.03
C GLU A 38 -3.16 -3.47 18.02
N VAL A 39 -2.98 -4.07 16.84
CA VAL A 39 -2.57 -5.48 16.70
C VAL A 39 -1.23 -5.64 16.00
N LEU A 40 -1.11 -5.26 14.72
CA LEU A 40 0.10 -5.58 13.93
C LEU A 40 1.34 -4.75 14.30
N LEU A 41 1.15 -3.47 14.61
CA LEU A 41 2.20 -2.50 14.93
C LEU A 41 2.38 -2.29 16.45
N ASN A 42 1.59 -2.98 17.26
CA ASN A 42 1.64 -2.85 18.70
C ASN A 42 2.95 -3.44 19.26
N GLN A 43 3.82 -2.57 19.77
CA GLN A 43 5.15 -2.93 20.28
C GLN A 43 5.08 -3.85 21.51
N SER A 44 4.01 -3.79 22.29
CA SER A 44 3.80 -4.68 23.45
C SER A 44 3.60 -6.14 23.05
N LEU A 45 3.27 -6.39 21.78
CA LEU A 45 3.10 -7.72 21.23
C LEU A 45 4.40 -8.29 20.62
N ASP A 46 5.59 -7.72 20.93
CA ASP A 46 6.88 -8.14 20.35
C ASP A 46 6.84 -8.13 18.80
N GLY A 47 6.20 -7.10 18.21
CA GLY A 47 5.93 -7.05 16.78
C GLY A 47 7.23 -7.05 15.96
N HIS A 48 7.38 -7.97 15.02
CA HIS A 48 8.51 -7.97 14.08
C HIS A 48 8.18 -7.22 12.77
N LEU A 49 6.89 -7.00 12.46
CA LEU A 49 6.41 -6.36 11.24
C LEU A 49 5.99 -4.91 11.48
N GLN A 50 6.84 -4.14 12.17
CA GLN A 50 6.50 -2.80 12.66
C GLN A 50 6.61 -1.68 11.62
N ASN A 51 7.06 -2.01 10.41
CA ASN A 51 7.41 -1.00 9.41
C ASN A 51 6.32 -0.95 8.35
N ASP A 52 5.37 -0.02 8.44
CA ASP A 52 4.50 0.26 7.28
C ASP A 52 5.31 1.06 6.26
N VAL A 53 5.69 0.40 5.16
CA VAL A 53 6.54 1.02 4.12
C VAL A 53 5.88 2.27 3.54
N GLN A 54 4.58 2.25 3.31
CA GLN A 54 3.88 3.39 2.72
C GLN A 54 3.81 4.55 3.71
N TRP A 55 3.53 4.27 5.00
CA TRP A 55 3.56 5.30 6.04
C TRP A 55 4.94 5.96 6.12
N HIS A 56 6.02 5.18 6.21
CA HIS A 56 7.37 5.72 6.26
C HIS A 56 7.74 6.50 5.00
N TYR A 57 7.34 6.01 3.82
CA TYR A 57 7.53 6.72 2.56
C TYR A 57 6.87 8.10 2.58
N GLU A 58 5.62 8.19 3.05
CA GLU A 58 4.86 9.44 3.12
C GLU A 58 5.43 10.42 4.17
N GLN A 59 6.05 9.93 5.25
CA GLN A 59 6.75 10.77 6.22
C GLN A 59 8.12 11.26 5.71
N ASN A 60 8.88 10.41 5.01
CA ASN A 60 10.25 10.68 4.58
C ASN A 60 10.34 11.45 3.26
N THR A 61 9.42 11.17 2.33
CA THR A 61 9.31 11.99 1.13
C THR A 61 8.59 13.27 1.49
N ALA A 62 9.12 14.40 1.02
CA ALA A 62 8.54 15.72 1.25
C ALA A 62 7.19 15.91 0.50
N CYS A 63 6.22 15.02 0.73
CA CYS A 63 4.81 15.12 0.31
C CYS A 63 4.13 16.39 0.84
N LYS A 64 4.78 17.14 1.74
CA LYS A 64 4.49 18.54 2.01
C LYS A 64 5.09 19.42 0.91
N GLY A 65 4.49 19.44 -0.27
CA GLY A 65 4.69 20.54 -1.21
C GLY A 65 4.31 21.86 -0.54
N LYS A 66 4.89 22.99 -0.99
CA LYS A 66 4.40 24.33 -0.60
C LYS A 66 2.91 24.37 -0.95
N LYS A 67 2.02 24.43 0.06
CA LYS A 67 0.54 24.37 -0.04
C LYS A 67 -0.12 22.98 -0.18
N GLY A 68 0.46 21.91 0.38
CA GLY A 68 -0.26 20.64 0.57
C GLY A 68 -0.55 19.82 -0.69
N LYS A 69 -0.06 20.24 -1.86
CA LYS A 69 -0.06 19.41 -3.06
C LYS A 69 1.10 18.42 -2.96
N SER A 70 0.79 17.12 -3.02
CA SER A 70 1.79 16.08 -3.14
C SER A 70 2.68 16.38 -4.35
N LYS A 71 4.00 16.39 -4.16
CA LYS A 71 4.96 16.56 -5.27
C LYS A 71 4.97 15.36 -6.23
N THR A 72 4.33 14.27 -5.87
CA THR A 72 4.33 13.03 -6.64
C THR A 72 3.04 12.92 -7.44
N ASN A 73 3.14 12.68 -8.75
CA ASN A 73 2.00 12.32 -9.61
C ASN A 73 1.47 10.90 -9.33
N LEU A 74 1.57 10.43 -8.08
CA LEU A 74 1.08 9.12 -7.67
C LEU A 74 -0.41 9.24 -7.30
N PRO A 75 -1.20 8.19 -7.54
CA PRO A 75 -2.52 8.05 -6.94
C PRO A 75 -2.46 8.24 -5.42
N GLN A 76 -3.55 8.75 -4.84
CA GLN A 76 -3.65 8.97 -3.39
C GLN A 76 -3.81 7.66 -2.60
N GLY A 77 -4.23 6.58 -3.28
CA GLY A 77 -4.40 5.25 -2.73
C GLY A 77 -4.31 4.18 -3.81
N THR A 78 -4.57 2.95 -3.42
CA THR A 78 -4.55 1.78 -4.31
C THR A 78 -5.95 1.39 -4.76
N TYR A 79 -6.97 1.64 -3.93
CA TYR A 79 -8.37 1.39 -4.22
C TYR A 79 -9.16 2.71 -4.25
N PHE A 80 -10.10 2.85 -5.18
CA PHE A 80 -11.00 4.00 -5.25
C PHE A 80 -12.46 3.61 -4.99
N TYR A 81 -13.01 4.09 -3.88
CA TYR A 81 -14.40 3.86 -3.53
C TYR A 81 -15.32 4.89 -4.20
N ARG A 82 -15.96 4.48 -5.30
CA ARG A 82 -16.77 5.38 -6.15
C ARG A 82 -17.92 6.07 -5.43
N THR A 83 -18.57 5.42 -4.47
CA THR A 83 -19.75 5.95 -3.77
C THR A 83 -19.45 7.25 -3.00
N ASN A 84 -18.31 7.30 -2.31
CA ASN A 84 -17.90 8.47 -1.53
C ASN A 84 -16.78 9.27 -2.21
N ALA A 85 -16.40 8.88 -3.42
CA ALA A 85 -15.24 9.38 -4.15
C ALA A 85 -13.95 9.41 -3.32
N GLU A 86 -13.69 8.33 -2.58
CA GLU A 86 -12.61 8.26 -1.61
C GLU A 86 -11.49 7.33 -2.07
N TRP A 87 -10.25 7.74 -1.85
CA TRP A 87 -9.08 6.90 -2.04
C TRP A 87 -8.74 6.13 -0.76
N ASN A 88 -8.66 4.82 -0.88
CA ASN A 88 -8.21 3.94 0.19
C ASN A 88 -6.85 3.34 -0.13
N LYS A 89 -6.09 3.11 0.92
CA LYS A 89 -4.74 2.52 0.85
C LYS A 89 -4.81 1.14 1.49
N PHE A 90 -5.48 0.20 0.84
CA PHE A 90 -5.69 -1.13 1.41
C PHE A 90 -4.51 -2.05 1.19
N ASP A 91 -3.75 -1.84 0.11
CA ASP A 91 -2.55 -2.62 -0.17
C ASP A 91 -1.37 -2.04 0.61
N ARG A 92 -0.70 -2.90 1.39
CA ARG A 92 0.42 -2.49 2.26
C ARG A 92 1.60 -3.45 2.15
N PHE A 93 2.77 -2.97 2.58
CA PHE A 93 3.93 -3.80 2.90
C PHE A 93 4.30 -3.59 4.37
N PHE A 94 4.34 -4.68 5.14
CA PHE A 94 4.87 -4.72 6.50
C PHE A 94 6.05 -5.70 6.57
N PRO A 95 7.28 -5.26 6.27
CA PRO A 95 8.47 -6.08 6.40
C PRO A 95 8.94 -6.28 7.84
N SER A 96 9.64 -7.40 8.04
CA SER A 96 10.39 -7.69 9.24
C SER A 96 11.50 -6.68 9.46
N SER A 97 11.87 -6.42 10.72
CA SER A 97 12.99 -5.53 11.06
C SER A 97 14.29 -5.89 10.35
N SER A 98 14.52 -7.17 10.03
CA SER A 98 15.69 -7.65 9.28
C SER A 98 15.74 -7.25 7.80
N LEU A 99 14.75 -6.50 7.30
CA LEU A 99 14.75 -5.91 5.97
C LEU A 99 14.94 -4.39 6.01
N VAL A 100 15.15 -3.82 7.20
CA VAL A 100 15.31 -2.38 7.42
C VAL A 100 16.40 -2.08 8.46
N ASP A 101 17.25 -3.05 8.79
CA ASP A 101 18.28 -2.93 9.83
C ASP A 101 19.63 -2.42 9.30
N GLY A 102 19.76 -2.31 7.98
CA GLY A 102 20.95 -1.84 7.30
C GLY A 102 21.92 -2.93 6.87
N ASN A 103 21.63 -4.22 7.08
CA ASN A 103 22.54 -5.33 6.81
C ASN A 103 21.93 -6.33 5.81
N GLY A 104 22.72 -6.76 4.82
CA GLY A 104 22.28 -7.79 3.87
C GLY A 104 21.14 -7.32 2.97
N VAL A 105 20.05 -8.11 2.87
CA VAL A 105 18.90 -7.78 2.01
C VAL A 105 18.01 -6.74 2.68
N GLU A 106 17.71 -5.66 1.96
CA GLU A 106 17.07 -4.47 2.50
C GLU A 106 15.95 -3.95 1.59
N ILE A 107 14.85 -3.49 2.20
CA ILE A 107 13.82 -2.71 1.51
C ILE A 107 14.24 -1.24 1.44
N LEU A 108 14.28 -0.71 0.22
CA LEU A 108 14.47 0.72 0.02
C LEU A 108 13.13 1.45 0.17
N ILE A 109 12.79 1.88 1.38
CA ILE A 109 11.50 2.55 1.69
C ILE A 109 11.18 3.69 0.71
N ASN A 110 12.17 4.52 0.37
CA ASN A 110 11.99 5.67 -0.54
C ASN A 110 11.68 5.28 -1.99
N SER A 111 11.75 3.99 -2.33
CA SER A 111 11.37 3.44 -3.64
C SER A 111 9.91 3.02 -3.75
N PHE A 112 9.12 3.11 -2.67
CA PHE A 112 7.69 2.77 -2.69
C PHE A 112 6.94 3.57 -3.75
N ARG A 113 6.17 2.89 -4.61
CA ARG A 113 5.30 3.54 -5.61
C ARG A 113 3.99 2.79 -5.73
N VAL A 114 2.91 3.53 -5.95
CA VAL A 114 1.67 3.02 -6.55
C VAL A 114 1.83 3.11 -8.06
N VAL A 115 1.76 1.99 -8.77
CA VAL A 115 2.00 1.93 -10.21
C VAL A 115 0.67 2.06 -10.95
N THR A 116 0.65 2.97 -11.93
CA THR A 116 -0.47 3.13 -12.85
C THR A 116 -0.01 2.93 -14.28
N SER A 117 -0.92 2.48 -15.13
CA SER A 117 -0.73 2.39 -16.57
C SER A 117 -2.05 2.73 -17.27
N PRO A 118 -2.03 3.18 -18.54
CA PRO A 118 -3.26 3.40 -19.30
C PRO A 118 -4.18 2.17 -19.34
N HIS A 119 -3.62 0.95 -19.31
CA HIS A 119 -4.38 -0.30 -19.31
C HIS A 119 -5.05 -0.63 -17.97
N SER A 120 -4.50 -0.13 -16.87
CA SER A 120 -5.01 -0.39 -15.52
C SER A 120 -5.82 0.77 -14.96
N THR A 121 -6.09 1.81 -15.76
CA THR A 121 -6.77 3.03 -15.32
C THR A 121 -8.05 3.30 -16.10
N ASP A 122 -9.08 3.74 -15.39
CA ASP A 122 -10.31 4.31 -15.93
C ASP A 122 -10.36 5.82 -15.61
N GLN A 123 -11.12 6.59 -16.39
CA GLN A 123 -11.37 8.01 -16.14
C GLN A 123 -12.81 8.23 -15.70
N VAL A 124 -12.98 8.76 -14.49
CA VAL A 124 -14.31 9.15 -14.00
C VAL A 124 -14.40 10.65 -13.82
N SER A 125 -15.53 11.20 -14.26
CA SER A 125 -15.91 12.58 -13.97
C SER A 125 -16.61 12.61 -12.62
N LEU A 126 -16.05 13.33 -11.65
CA LEU A 126 -16.72 13.56 -10.38
C LEU A 126 -17.56 14.84 -10.48
N ASN A 127 -18.88 14.68 -10.49
CA ASN A 127 -19.82 15.80 -10.40
C ASN A 127 -20.12 16.07 -8.92
N TYR A 128 -19.23 16.80 -8.23
CA TYR A 128 -19.54 17.32 -6.90
C TYR A 128 -20.01 18.78 -6.99
N GLU A 129 -21.04 19.12 -6.24
CA GLU A 129 -21.57 20.49 -6.12
C GLU A 129 -20.54 21.51 -5.59
N PHE A 130 -19.42 21.05 -5.02
CA PHE A 130 -18.44 21.90 -4.32
C PHE A 130 -17.00 21.81 -4.86
N ALA A 131 -16.77 21.11 -5.98
CA ALA A 131 -15.46 21.04 -6.62
C ALA A 131 -15.60 21.22 -8.12
N SER A 132 -14.63 21.89 -8.76
CA SER A 132 -14.60 22.01 -10.21
C SER A 132 -14.67 20.61 -10.84
N PRO A 133 -15.53 20.38 -11.85
CA PRO A 133 -15.64 19.09 -12.51
C PRO A 133 -14.27 18.66 -13.02
N GLY A 134 -13.75 17.60 -12.43
CA GLY A 134 -12.42 17.06 -12.71
C GLY A 134 -12.54 15.61 -13.15
N LYS A 135 -11.78 15.24 -14.18
CA LYS A 135 -11.52 13.84 -14.49
C LYS A 135 -10.44 13.34 -13.55
N ILE A 136 -10.72 12.27 -12.82
CA ILE A 136 -9.71 11.56 -12.03
C ILE A 136 -9.42 10.19 -12.67
N LEU A 137 -8.18 9.74 -12.53
CA LEU A 137 -7.77 8.41 -12.94
C LEU A 137 -7.95 7.45 -11.77
N ILE A 138 -8.70 6.38 -11.97
CA ILE A 138 -8.99 5.35 -10.96
C ILE A 138 -8.63 3.96 -11.49
N PRO A 139 -8.55 2.91 -10.66
CA PRO A 139 -8.31 1.56 -11.16
C PRO A 139 -9.42 1.09 -12.12
N ASN A 140 -9.03 0.46 -13.22
CA ASN A 140 -9.94 -0.20 -14.15
C ASN A 140 -10.30 -1.59 -13.62
N ARG A 141 -11.49 -1.70 -13.01
CA ARG A 141 -11.99 -2.90 -12.35
C ARG A 141 -12.08 -4.08 -13.31
N PHE A 142 -11.66 -5.25 -12.84
CA PHE A 142 -11.82 -6.49 -13.58
C PHE A 142 -13.31 -6.81 -13.81
N ASN A 143 -13.64 -7.21 -15.04
CA ASN A 143 -14.96 -7.58 -15.50
C ASN A 143 -14.89 -8.92 -16.22
N GLU A 144 -15.34 -9.96 -15.54
CA GLU A 144 -15.37 -11.34 -16.04
C GLU A 144 -16.21 -11.54 -17.31
N ASN A 145 -17.11 -10.60 -17.62
CA ASN A 145 -17.96 -10.63 -18.80
C ASN A 145 -17.39 -9.82 -19.98
N GLY A 146 -16.22 -9.19 -19.81
CA GLY A 146 -15.55 -8.43 -20.87
C GLY A 146 -15.14 -9.35 -22.02
N LYS A 147 -15.31 -8.88 -23.26
CA LYS A 147 -14.97 -9.64 -24.48
C LYS A 147 -13.72 -9.11 -25.17
N THR A 148 -13.26 -7.94 -24.76
CA THR A 148 -12.05 -7.27 -25.26
C THR A 148 -11.15 -6.91 -24.09
N ASP A 149 -9.84 -6.75 -24.34
CA ASP A 149 -8.87 -6.36 -23.31
C ASP A 149 -9.29 -5.06 -22.57
N SER A 150 -9.90 -4.12 -23.27
CA SER A 150 -10.42 -2.88 -22.67
C SER A 150 -11.64 -3.11 -21.77
N GLU A 151 -12.51 -4.07 -22.11
CA GLU A 151 -13.72 -4.39 -21.34
C GLU A 151 -13.45 -5.29 -20.15
N ILE A 152 -12.44 -6.16 -20.23
CA ILE A 152 -12.05 -7.09 -19.15
C ILE A 152 -11.47 -6.31 -17.97
N GLY A 153 -10.83 -5.17 -18.22
CA GLY A 153 -10.16 -4.41 -17.17
C GLY A 153 -8.95 -5.14 -16.58
N ALA A 154 -8.44 -4.66 -15.44
CA ALA A 154 -7.23 -5.21 -14.84
C ALA A 154 -7.43 -5.61 -13.37
N SER A 155 -7.82 -4.66 -12.54
CA SER A 155 -7.99 -4.82 -11.09
C SER A 155 -8.68 -3.57 -10.55
N ASP A 156 -9.52 -3.71 -9.53
CA ASP A 156 -10.02 -2.56 -8.76
C ASP A 156 -8.96 -1.96 -7.81
N HIS A 157 -7.76 -2.53 -7.78
CA HIS A 157 -6.61 -2.03 -7.04
C HIS A 157 -5.43 -1.72 -7.97
N PHE A 158 -4.75 -0.60 -7.72
CA PHE A 158 -3.43 -0.35 -8.31
C PHE A 158 -2.35 -1.15 -7.59
N PRO A 159 -1.41 -1.77 -8.32
CA PRO A 159 -0.29 -2.46 -7.71
C PRO A 159 0.65 -1.50 -6.99
N ILE A 160 1.22 -1.96 -5.89
CA ILE A 160 2.29 -1.28 -5.16
C ILE A 160 3.61 -2.01 -5.33
N VAL A 161 4.70 -1.25 -5.42
CA VAL A 161 6.04 -1.80 -5.62
C VAL A 161 7.05 -1.16 -4.68
N VAL A 162 8.05 -1.95 -4.27
CA VAL A 162 9.24 -1.51 -3.53
C VAL A 162 10.46 -2.20 -4.14
N LYS A 163 11.63 -1.57 -4.04
CA LYS A 163 12.91 -2.17 -4.41
C LYS A 163 13.53 -2.88 -3.21
N LEU A 164 14.07 -4.07 -3.48
CA LEU A 164 15.01 -4.75 -2.60
C LEU A 164 16.43 -4.49 -3.09
N VAL A 165 17.37 -4.28 -2.17
CA VAL A 165 18.79 -4.11 -2.43
C VAL A 165 19.60 -5.01 -1.52
N VAL A 166 20.84 -5.31 -1.90
CA VAL A 166 21.81 -5.98 -1.01
C VAL A 166 22.83 -4.92 -0.58
N LYS A 167 23.05 -4.78 0.73
CA LYS A 167 24.06 -3.91 1.33
C LYS A 167 25.28 -4.71 1.78
#